data_AF-A0A9P8VXI5-F1
#
_entry.id   AF-A0A9P8VXI5-F1
#
_cell.length_a   1.000
_cell.length_b   1.000
_cell.length_c   1.000
_cell.angle_alpha   90.00
_cell.angle_beta   90.00
_cell.angle_gamma   90.00
#
_symmetry.space_group_name_H-M   'P 1'
#
loop_
_entity.id
_entity.type
_entity.pdbx_description
1 polymer ?
#
loop_
_entity_poly.entity_id
_entity_poly.type
_entity_poly.pdbx_seq_one_letter_code
_entity_poly.pdbx_strand_id
1 'polypeptide(L)'
;MTQRSNAIAGYGRRFLQPYLRQQQQLWVPRDPLFEMYKIMFPSEVEMRKRMMRRKKGQFLVPGPNYQWCIDGHDKLKAYGFQIYAAIDAYSRNIIWFYVGPSASTALSVLKQYLAACDAYGFRPWYLQADRGSETPLVAAAHWNFALAAGGCVEWNGQVFQQGKRLKDSYKAAPSTKNVRIESWWERMLHVSSRQWVDYFGELARDGDFDGDMLEDQIAVYTVFEDVLRQELFDFVEAWNLHKIRLQKNRPHVVHGQPWMNYHYPDPSKACNWGIPIDRTVLGELVRPLANININTCLEPETKGWCRQVLREMGYDKVVLGNYQEPDKLRPFKRFYLGLRARIIRHIESGQQPMLAYRRAPTGGVAEYEALLARANQAQQDELADMEPAEQPLVELGVEDEDGNDIEGISNDEEEGGTSDGEPE
;
A
#
# COMPACT_ATOMS: atom_id res chain seq x y z
N MET A 1 -49.09 6.51 27.95
CA MET A 1 -48.43 7.66 27.30
C MET A 1 -47.47 7.13 26.26
N THR A 2 -47.80 7.25 24.98
CA THR A 2 -46.97 6.78 23.87
C THR A 2 -45.77 7.69 23.70
N GLN A 3 -44.57 7.14 23.85
CA GLN A 3 -43.29 7.83 23.71
C GLN A 3 -43.19 8.38 22.28
N ARG A 4 -43.31 9.71 22.10
CA ARG A 4 -43.18 10.35 20.79
C ARG A 4 -41.73 10.21 20.32
N SER A 5 -41.52 9.52 19.21
CA SER A 5 -40.20 9.36 18.59
C SER A 5 -39.65 10.72 18.14
N ASN A 6 -38.47 11.10 18.63
CA ASN A 6 -37.76 12.33 18.25
C ASN A 6 -37.17 12.27 16.83
N ALA A 7 -37.45 11.23 16.03
CA ALA A 7 -36.88 11.03 14.70
C ALA A 7 -37.20 12.17 13.71
N ILE A 8 -38.34 12.84 13.86
CA ILE A 8 -38.78 13.94 12.97
C ILE A 8 -37.83 15.13 13.04
N ALA A 9 -37.18 15.36 14.20
CA ALA A 9 -36.22 16.43 14.37
C ALA A 9 -34.99 16.29 13.43
N GLY A 10 -34.67 15.08 12.97
CA GLY A 10 -33.60 14.85 11.99
C GLY A 10 -34.01 15.04 10.52
N TYR A 11 -35.31 15.08 10.20
CA TYR A 11 -35.78 14.90 8.82
C TYR A 11 -35.57 16.15 7.95
N GLY A 12 -34.84 15.99 6.85
CA GLY A 12 -34.62 17.03 5.84
C GLY A 12 -35.87 17.33 5.00
N ARG A 13 -35.80 18.38 4.16
CA ARG A 13 -36.89 18.77 3.23
C ARG A 13 -37.47 17.58 2.44
N ARG A 14 -36.62 16.61 2.08
CA ARG A 14 -37.00 15.44 1.27
C ARG A 14 -37.72 14.33 2.04
N PHE A 15 -37.56 14.25 3.37
CA PHE A 15 -38.14 13.17 4.19
C PHE A 15 -39.31 13.66 5.06
N LEU A 16 -39.31 14.94 5.46
CA LEU A 16 -40.35 15.49 6.33
C LEU A 16 -41.74 15.51 5.68
N GLN A 17 -41.82 15.92 4.41
CA GLN A 17 -43.10 16.00 3.71
C GLN A 17 -43.69 14.60 3.41
N PRO A 18 -42.94 13.62 2.88
CA PRO A 18 -43.45 12.26 2.72
C PRO A 18 -43.86 11.61 4.05
N TYR A 19 -43.08 11.83 5.12
CA TYR A 19 -43.41 11.30 6.45
C TYR A 19 -44.74 11.83 6.98
N LEU A 20 -44.97 13.15 6.93
CA LEU A 20 -46.25 13.72 7.38
C LEU A 20 -47.43 13.27 6.53
N ARG A 21 -47.22 13.06 5.23
CA ARG A 21 -48.24 12.52 4.32
C ARG A 21 -48.56 11.06 4.60
N GLN A 22 -47.56 10.21 4.80
CA GLN A 22 -47.76 8.77 4.96
C GLN A 22 -48.14 8.36 6.39
N GLN A 23 -47.44 8.90 7.39
CA GLN A 23 -47.55 8.45 8.78
C GLN A 23 -48.55 9.27 9.59
N GLN A 24 -48.83 10.51 9.18
CA GLN A 24 -49.75 11.40 9.89
C GLN A 24 -50.95 11.81 9.02
N GLN A 25 -51.01 11.35 7.76
CA GLN A 25 -52.07 11.66 6.79
C GLN A 25 -52.33 13.17 6.56
N LEU A 26 -51.31 14.00 6.80
CA LEU A 26 -51.39 15.45 6.64
C LEU A 26 -50.84 15.90 5.28
N TRP A 27 -51.69 16.55 4.49
CA TRP A 27 -51.34 17.07 3.16
C TRP A 27 -50.90 18.53 3.22
N VAL A 28 -49.63 18.75 3.59
CA VAL A 28 -49.06 20.10 3.69
C VAL A 28 -48.16 20.42 2.48
N PRO A 29 -48.32 21.61 1.86
CA PRO A 29 -47.39 22.10 0.83
C PRO A 29 -45.96 22.25 1.39
N ARG A 30 -44.97 21.96 0.54
CA ARG A 30 -43.57 21.77 0.96
C ARG A 30 -42.97 23.03 1.60
N ASP A 31 -43.19 24.19 0.99
CA ASP A 31 -42.52 25.42 1.38
C ASP A 31 -43.06 25.99 2.69
N PRO A 32 -44.39 26.12 2.90
CA PRO A 32 -44.96 26.50 4.19
C PRO A 32 -44.56 25.55 5.33
N LEU A 33 -44.55 24.23 5.08
CA LEU A 33 -44.11 23.23 6.04
C LEU A 33 -42.67 23.48 6.48
N PHE A 34 -41.78 23.78 5.53
CA PHE A 34 -40.38 23.96 5.85
C PHE A 34 -40.08 25.31 6.49
N GLU A 35 -40.81 26.37 6.16
CA GLU A 35 -40.69 27.65 6.89
C GLU A 35 -41.13 27.49 8.34
N MET A 36 -42.25 26.81 8.60
CA MET A 36 -42.69 26.48 9.96
C MET A 36 -41.65 25.64 10.70
N TYR A 37 -41.10 24.61 10.04
CA TYR A 37 -40.09 23.74 10.61
C TYR A 37 -38.81 24.51 11.00
N LYS A 38 -38.37 25.50 10.21
CA LYS A 38 -37.21 26.33 10.57
C LYS A 38 -37.46 27.17 11.82
N ILE A 39 -38.69 27.64 12.02
CA ILE A 39 -39.09 28.42 13.19
C ILE A 39 -39.14 27.53 14.43
N MET A 40 -39.69 26.31 14.28
CA MET A 40 -39.86 25.38 15.40
C MET A 40 -38.57 24.66 15.82
N PHE A 41 -37.70 24.34 14.87
CA PHE A 41 -36.45 23.60 15.11
C PHE A 41 -35.21 24.34 14.56
N PRO A 42 -34.96 25.59 15.01
CA PRO A 42 -33.87 26.42 14.50
C PRO A 42 -32.50 25.79 14.78
N SER A 43 -32.34 25.14 15.94
CA SER A 43 -31.14 24.40 16.34
C SER A 43 -30.84 23.21 15.42
N GLU A 44 -31.84 22.44 15.00
CA GLU A 44 -31.68 21.29 14.10
C GLU A 44 -31.38 21.71 12.66
N VAL A 45 -31.96 22.83 12.22
CA VAL A 45 -31.61 23.45 10.93
C VAL A 45 -30.18 23.97 10.96
N GLU A 46 -29.77 24.64 12.03
CA GLU A 46 -28.41 25.16 12.16
C GLU A 46 -27.38 24.03 12.32
N MET A 47 -27.71 22.97 13.06
CA MET A 47 -26.89 21.77 13.16
C MET A 47 -26.68 21.12 11.79
N ARG A 48 -27.72 21.00 10.96
CA ARG A 48 -27.59 20.45 9.59
C ARG A 48 -26.84 21.38 8.65
N LYS A 49 -27.03 22.70 8.75
CA LYS A 49 -26.19 23.67 8.03
C LYS A 49 -24.74 23.54 8.46
N ARG A 50 -24.46 23.29 9.74
CA ARG A 50 -23.11 23.09 10.30
C ARG A 50 -22.52 21.72 9.94
N MET A 51 -23.34 20.68 9.78
CA MET A 51 -22.92 19.37 9.23
C MET A 51 -22.59 19.45 7.73
N MET A 52 -23.41 20.15 6.95
CA MET A 52 -23.16 20.44 5.52
C MET A 52 -21.97 21.42 5.35
N ARG A 53 -21.79 22.34 6.30
CA ARG A 53 -20.63 23.24 6.45
C ARG A 53 -19.60 22.65 7.42
N ARG A 54 -19.31 21.35 7.33
CA ARG A 54 -18.07 20.84 7.92
C ARG A 54 -16.92 21.62 7.27
N LYS A 55 -16.41 22.65 7.96
CA LYS A 55 -15.08 23.18 7.69
C LYS A 55 -14.17 21.95 7.79
N LYS A 56 -13.64 21.48 6.65
CA LYS A 56 -12.58 20.48 6.64
C LYS A 56 -11.54 20.99 7.64
N GLY A 57 -11.34 20.26 8.72
CA GLY A 57 -10.42 20.64 9.79
C GLY A 57 -9.06 20.95 9.17
N GLN A 58 -8.35 21.89 9.78
CA GLN A 58 -7.00 22.29 9.40
C GLN A 58 -6.12 21.03 9.47
N PHE A 59 -5.87 20.39 8.34
CA PHE A 59 -5.02 19.22 8.26
C PHE A 59 -3.58 19.73 8.18
N LEU A 60 -3.02 20.12 9.33
CA LEU A 60 -1.66 20.60 9.44
C LEU A 60 -0.74 19.39 9.57
N VAL A 61 -0.13 19.00 8.46
CA VAL A 61 0.93 17.98 8.42
C VAL A 61 2.24 18.76 8.27
N PRO A 62 3.23 18.58 9.16
CA PRO A 62 4.44 19.40 9.20
C PRO A 62 5.40 19.17 8.03
N GLY A 63 5.25 18.09 7.26
CA GLY A 63 6.08 17.82 6.10
C GLY A 63 5.89 16.40 5.57
N PRO A 64 6.63 16.02 4.51
CA PRO A 64 6.57 14.68 3.96
C PRO A 64 7.01 13.64 4.98
N ASN A 65 6.50 12.42 4.83
CA ASN A 65 6.73 11.26 5.71
C ASN A 65 6.23 11.42 7.14
N TYR A 66 5.59 12.54 7.49
CA TYR A 66 4.97 12.66 8.81
C TYR A 66 3.78 11.71 8.95
N GLN A 67 3.02 11.52 7.87
CA GLN A 67 1.90 10.62 7.87
C GLN A 67 1.67 10.01 6.50
N TRP A 68 1.79 8.69 6.42
CA TRP A 68 1.29 7.92 5.27
C TRP A 68 -0.09 7.39 5.59
N CYS A 69 -1.03 7.65 4.68
CA CYS A 69 -2.39 7.15 4.74
C CYS A 69 -2.52 5.97 3.77
N ILE A 70 -2.91 4.81 4.27
CA ILE A 70 -3.09 3.59 3.47
C ILE A 70 -4.56 3.19 3.41
N ASP A 71 -4.99 2.60 2.30
CA ASP A 71 -6.38 2.20 2.07
C ASP A 71 -6.51 1.29 0.84
N GLY A 72 -7.57 0.48 0.82
CA GLY A 72 -7.95 -0.37 -0.31
C GLY A 72 -9.07 0.23 -1.16
N HIS A 73 -9.16 -0.18 -2.42
CA HIS A 73 -10.24 0.22 -3.32
C HIS A 73 -10.91 -0.98 -4.00
N ASP A 74 -12.17 -1.21 -3.64
CA ASP A 74 -12.90 -2.45 -3.97
C ASP A 74 -13.72 -2.39 -5.26
N LYS A 75 -13.64 -1.31 -6.06
CA LYS A 75 -14.51 -1.14 -7.25
C LYS A 75 -14.33 -2.19 -8.34
N LEU A 76 -13.16 -2.82 -8.43
CA LEU A 76 -12.86 -3.87 -9.41
C LEU A 76 -12.73 -5.27 -8.78
N LYS A 77 -13.00 -5.38 -7.47
CA LYS A 77 -12.80 -6.61 -6.69
C LYS A 77 -13.65 -7.77 -7.19
N ALA A 78 -14.87 -7.48 -7.65
CA ALA A 78 -15.78 -8.47 -8.23
C ALA A 78 -15.22 -9.13 -9.51
N TYR A 79 -14.24 -8.50 -10.15
CA TYR A 79 -13.61 -8.98 -11.39
C TYR A 79 -12.19 -9.54 -11.15
N GLY A 80 -11.82 -9.77 -9.88
CA GLY A 80 -10.52 -10.33 -9.51
C GLY A 80 -9.39 -9.29 -9.36
N PHE A 81 -9.67 -7.99 -9.56
CA PHE A 81 -8.66 -6.93 -9.41
C PHE A 81 -8.91 -6.13 -8.14
N GLN A 82 -8.02 -6.28 -7.17
CA GLN A 82 -8.00 -5.52 -5.94
C GLN A 82 -6.89 -4.47 -6.01
N ILE A 83 -7.17 -3.29 -5.49
CA ILE A 83 -6.27 -2.14 -5.52
C ILE A 83 -5.97 -1.70 -4.09
N TYR A 84 -4.72 -1.36 -3.80
CA TYR A 84 -4.31 -0.78 -2.53
C TYR A 84 -3.25 0.30 -2.76
N ALA A 85 -3.22 1.32 -1.91
CA ALA A 85 -2.27 2.41 -2.07
C ALA A 85 -1.87 3.03 -0.73
N ALA A 86 -0.75 3.76 -0.78
CA ALA A 86 -0.37 4.70 0.25
C ALA A 86 -0.17 6.09 -0.33
N ILE A 87 -0.68 7.09 0.37
CA ILE A 87 -0.49 8.50 0.04
C ILE A 87 0.16 9.24 1.21
N ASP A 88 1.16 10.06 0.92
CA ASP A 88 1.72 10.98 1.90
C ASP A 88 0.75 12.16 2.11
N ALA A 89 0.38 12.39 3.37
CA ALA A 89 -0.72 13.29 3.69
C ALA A 89 -0.36 14.79 3.54
N TYR A 90 0.93 15.13 3.50
CA TYR A 90 1.46 16.47 3.26
C TYR A 90 1.50 16.79 1.76
N SER A 91 2.34 16.05 1.02
CA SER A 91 2.67 16.27 -0.38
C SER A 91 1.57 15.81 -1.34
N ARG A 92 0.75 14.82 -0.90
CA ARG A 92 -0.20 14.04 -1.73
C ARG A 92 0.48 13.14 -2.75
N ASN A 93 1.78 12.87 -2.58
CA ASN A 93 2.51 11.91 -3.39
C ASN A 93 2.03 10.50 -3.06
N ILE A 94 1.77 9.69 -4.09
CA ILE A 94 1.50 8.27 -3.93
C ILE A 94 2.82 7.58 -3.67
N ILE A 95 2.95 6.96 -2.50
CA ILE A 95 4.18 6.32 -2.01
C ILE A 95 4.34 4.93 -2.61
N TRP A 96 3.25 4.16 -2.60
CA TRP A 96 3.14 2.92 -3.35
C TRP A 96 1.71 2.74 -3.85
N PHE A 97 1.60 1.96 -4.92
CA PHE A 97 0.34 1.61 -5.56
C PHE A 97 0.41 0.15 -5.98
N TYR A 98 -0.62 -0.62 -5.64
CA TYR A 98 -0.70 -2.04 -5.92
C TYR A 98 -2.01 -2.35 -6.64
N VAL A 99 -1.91 -3.19 -7.67
CA VAL A 99 -3.05 -3.76 -8.40
C VAL A 99 -2.78 -5.25 -8.60
N GLY A 100 -3.66 -6.10 -8.07
CA GLY A 100 -3.50 -7.55 -8.20
C GLY A 100 -4.63 -8.34 -7.53
N PRO A 101 -4.47 -9.65 -7.39
CA PRO A 101 -5.56 -10.53 -6.97
C PRO A 101 -5.79 -10.50 -5.45
N SER A 102 -4.81 -10.00 -4.69
CA SER A 102 -4.81 -9.99 -3.22
C SER A 102 -4.33 -8.64 -2.73
N ALA A 103 -5.21 -7.66 -2.59
CA ALA A 103 -4.84 -6.35 -2.02
C ALA A 103 -5.42 -6.13 -0.62
N SER A 104 -6.43 -6.91 -0.23
CA SER A 104 -7.17 -6.72 1.02
C SER A 104 -6.94 -7.82 2.06
N THR A 105 -5.77 -8.46 2.06
CA THR A 105 -5.39 -9.45 3.09
C THR A 105 -4.24 -8.94 3.92
N ALA A 106 -4.18 -9.35 5.19
CA ALA A 106 -3.19 -8.82 6.12
C ALA A 106 -1.76 -9.11 5.66
N LEU A 107 -1.52 -10.31 5.11
CA LEU A 107 -0.24 -10.70 4.54
C LEU A 107 0.14 -9.84 3.32
N SER A 108 -0.83 -9.53 2.45
CA SER A 108 -0.55 -8.71 1.27
C SER A 108 -0.21 -7.28 1.63
N VAL A 109 -1.02 -6.63 2.47
CA VAL A 109 -0.77 -5.25 2.90
C VAL A 109 0.54 -5.15 3.66
N LEU A 110 0.86 -6.14 4.51
CA LEU A 110 2.16 -6.22 5.16
C LEU A 110 3.30 -6.31 4.13
N LYS A 111 3.23 -7.23 3.16
CA LYS A 111 4.27 -7.41 2.14
C LYS A 111 4.48 -6.15 1.29
N GLN A 112 3.39 -5.47 0.91
CA GLN A 112 3.44 -4.19 0.19
C GLN A 112 4.14 -3.10 1.03
N TYR A 113 3.77 -2.96 2.30
CA TYR A 113 4.38 -1.96 3.19
C TYR A 113 5.87 -2.24 3.44
N LEU A 114 6.25 -3.49 3.68
CA LEU A 114 7.65 -3.86 3.89
C LEU A 114 8.48 -3.60 2.63
N ALA A 115 7.95 -3.92 1.44
CA ALA A 115 8.62 -3.61 0.17
C ALA A 115 8.81 -2.10 -0.03
N ALA A 116 7.83 -1.28 0.36
CA ALA A 116 7.98 0.17 0.34
C ALA A 116 9.07 0.64 1.32
N CYS A 117 9.04 0.18 2.57
CA CYS A 117 10.06 0.54 3.56
C CYS A 117 11.48 0.11 3.15
N ASP A 118 11.61 -1.07 2.53
CA ASP A 118 12.89 -1.54 1.98
C ASP A 118 13.38 -0.62 0.85
N ALA A 119 12.52 -0.33 -0.13
CA ALA A 119 12.86 0.53 -1.27
C ALA A 119 13.27 1.95 -0.86
N TYR A 120 12.60 2.53 0.13
CA TYR A 120 12.92 3.89 0.62
C TYR A 120 14.01 3.90 1.70
N GLY A 121 14.25 2.78 2.39
CA GLY A 121 15.18 2.69 3.52
C GLY A 121 14.68 3.38 4.81
N PHE A 122 13.41 3.80 4.84
CA PHE A 122 12.80 4.47 5.99
C PHE A 122 11.30 4.16 6.11
N ARG A 123 10.75 4.48 7.28
CA ARG A 123 9.31 4.46 7.57
C ARG A 123 8.78 5.87 7.83
N PRO A 124 7.47 6.11 7.72
CA PRO A 124 6.90 7.40 8.12
C PRO A 124 6.92 7.54 9.65
N TRP A 125 6.72 8.76 10.13
CA TRP A 125 6.46 9.01 11.55
C TRP A 125 5.13 8.38 11.97
N TYR A 126 4.03 8.66 11.26
CA TYR A 126 2.75 7.98 11.44
C TYR A 126 2.38 7.13 10.24
N LEU A 127 2.02 5.88 10.49
CA LEU A 127 1.20 5.10 9.56
C LEU A 127 -0.27 5.19 9.98
N GLN A 128 -1.15 5.58 9.05
CA GLN A 128 -2.58 5.66 9.28
C GLN A 128 -3.31 4.72 8.33
N ALA A 129 -4.13 3.84 8.89
CA ALA A 129 -5.07 3.02 8.13
C ALA A 129 -6.47 3.09 8.77
N ASP A 130 -7.45 2.52 8.09
CA ASP A 130 -8.73 2.26 8.70
C ASP A 130 -8.67 1.09 9.70
N ARG A 131 -9.82 0.64 10.21
CA ARG A 131 -9.90 -0.54 11.09
C ARG A 131 -10.26 -1.80 10.30
N GLY A 132 -9.70 -1.95 9.11
CA GLY A 132 -9.83 -3.14 8.28
C GLY A 132 -9.10 -4.35 8.86
N SER A 133 -9.59 -5.55 8.54
CA SER A 133 -8.99 -6.83 8.94
C SER A 133 -7.59 -7.08 8.37
N GLU A 134 -7.23 -6.33 7.33
CA GLU A 134 -5.94 -6.38 6.63
C GLU A 134 -4.85 -5.52 7.30
N THR A 135 -5.23 -4.64 8.23
CA THR A 135 -4.32 -3.65 8.83
C THR A 135 -3.54 -4.09 10.09
N PRO A 136 -3.92 -5.14 10.87
CA PRO A 136 -3.22 -5.48 12.12
C PRO A 136 -1.74 -5.82 11.94
N LEU A 137 -1.39 -6.58 10.90
CA LEU A 137 -0.01 -7.00 10.66
C LEU A 137 0.89 -5.81 10.28
N VAL A 138 0.41 -4.90 9.44
CA VAL A 138 1.16 -3.70 9.09
C VAL A 138 1.32 -2.75 10.28
N ALA A 139 0.32 -2.67 11.16
CA ALA A 139 0.41 -1.91 12.40
C ALA A 139 1.51 -2.47 13.33
N ALA A 140 1.58 -3.79 13.48
CA ALA A 140 2.61 -4.48 14.25
C ALA A 140 4.00 -4.26 13.66
N ALA A 141 4.17 -4.43 12.35
CA ALA A 141 5.45 -4.21 11.66
C ALA A 141 5.94 -2.76 11.81
N HIS A 142 5.05 -1.77 11.62
CA HIS A 142 5.38 -0.36 11.82
C HIS A 142 5.80 -0.07 13.26
N TRP A 143 5.16 -0.71 14.24
CA TRP A 143 5.53 -0.56 15.64
C TRP A 143 6.88 -1.20 15.98
N ASN A 144 7.19 -2.38 15.42
CA ASN A 144 8.49 -3.03 15.59
C ASN A 144 9.64 -2.13 15.09
N PHE A 145 9.48 -1.51 13.91
CA PHE A 145 10.44 -0.51 13.45
C PHE A 145 10.56 0.70 14.39
N ALA A 146 9.45 1.13 14.99
CA ALA A 146 9.47 2.25 15.93
C ALA A 146 10.18 1.93 17.26
N LEU A 147 10.10 0.67 17.72
CA LEU A 147 10.82 0.20 18.90
C LEU A 147 12.33 0.09 18.65
N ALA A 148 12.75 -0.35 17.46
CA ALA A 148 14.16 -0.57 17.12
C ALA A 148 14.95 0.72 16.82
N ALA A 149 14.42 1.61 15.98
CA ALA A 149 15.19 2.74 15.44
C ALA A 149 15.13 4.03 16.29
N GLY A 150 14.40 4.06 17.41
CA GLY A 150 14.27 5.24 18.27
C GLY A 150 13.87 6.51 17.50
N GLY A 151 12.59 6.67 17.16
CA GLY A 151 12.13 7.72 16.25
C GLY A 151 12.46 9.15 16.70
N CYS A 152 13.46 9.77 16.08
CA CYS A 152 13.93 11.11 16.39
C CYS A 152 14.04 11.93 15.10
N VAL A 153 13.52 13.15 15.11
CA VAL A 153 13.63 14.11 14.00
C VAL A 153 14.00 15.47 14.59
N GLU A 154 15.03 16.12 14.04
CA GLU A 154 15.38 17.50 14.40
C GLU A 154 14.86 18.47 13.34
N TRP A 155 14.23 19.56 13.78
CA TRP A 155 13.82 20.64 12.89
C TRP A 155 13.81 21.98 13.61
N ASN A 156 14.40 23.01 13.01
CA ASN A 156 14.50 24.37 13.57
C ASN A 156 15.09 24.41 15.00
N GLY A 157 16.11 23.59 15.27
CA GLY A 157 16.74 23.48 16.59
C GLY A 157 15.86 22.83 17.66
N GLN A 158 14.73 22.23 17.27
CA GLN A 158 13.87 21.43 18.15
C GLN A 158 14.00 19.95 17.80
N VAL A 159 14.22 19.13 18.82
CA VAL A 159 14.28 17.68 18.69
C VAL A 159 12.90 17.10 19.02
N PHE A 160 12.33 16.37 18.07
CA PHE A 160 11.07 15.66 18.21
C PHE A 160 11.33 14.18 18.44
N GLN A 161 10.86 13.68 19.57
CA GLN A 161 10.98 12.26 19.93
C GLN A 161 9.63 11.56 19.81
N GLN A 162 9.60 10.45 19.09
CA GLN A 162 8.45 9.58 18.98
C GLN A 162 8.35 8.69 20.22
N GLY A 163 7.13 8.54 20.74
CA GLY A 163 6.84 7.61 21.82
C GLY A 163 6.95 6.14 21.40
N LYS A 164 7.04 5.24 22.38
CA LYS A 164 7.21 3.79 22.15
C LYS A 164 5.90 3.01 22.12
N ARG A 165 4.73 3.62 22.33
CA ARG A 165 3.44 2.91 22.30
C ARG A 165 2.94 2.81 20.87
N LEU A 166 2.15 1.78 20.55
CA LEU A 166 1.54 1.63 19.22
C LEU A 166 0.83 2.90 18.74
N LYS A 167 0.06 3.57 19.60
CA LYS A 167 -0.65 4.82 19.26
C LYS A 167 0.26 6.01 18.94
N ASP A 168 1.54 5.93 19.29
CA ASP A 168 2.52 6.99 19.08
C ASP A 168 3.15 6.92 17.67
N SER A 169 2.95 5.81 16.94
CA SER A 169 3.39 5.61 15.55
C SER A 169 2.28 5.13 14.60
N TYR A 170 1.22 4.51 15.11
CA TYR A 170 0.11 4.02 14.30
C TYR A 170 -1.22 4.71 14.66
N LYS A 171 -1.96 5.14 13.63
CA LYS A 171 -3.27 5.77 13.76
C LYS A 171 -4.35 4.89 13.12
N ALA A 172 -5.12 4.21 13.97
CA ALA A 172 -6.36 3.56 13.55
C ALA A 172 -7.50 4.59 13.46
N ALA A 173 -7.83 5.02 12.24
CA ALA A 173 -8.83 6.06 12.01
C ALA A 173 -10.12 5.48 11.41
N PRO A 174 -11.34 5.99 11.72
CA PRO A 174 -12.51 5.67 10.91
C PRO A 174 -12.31 6.11 9.47
N SER A 175 -12.91 5.42 8.48
CA SER A 175 -12.81 5.75 7.04
C SER A 175 -13.00 7.24 6.76
N THR A 176 -14.02 7.85 7.37
CA THR A 176 -14.31 9.31 7.30
C THR A 176 -13.16 10.27 7.71
N LYS A 177 -12.09 9.76 8.32
CA LYS A 177 -10.88 10.52 8.69
C LYS A 177 -9.68 10.21 7.77
N ASN A 178 -9.76 9.20 6.91
CA ASN A 178 -8.78 8.90 5.86
C ASN A 178 -9.00 9.75 4.60
N VAL A 179 -9.33 11.03 4.80
CA VAL A 179 -9.88 11.91 3.76
C VAL A 179 -8.94 12.08 2.56
N ARG A 180 -7.62 11.97 2.76
CA ARG A 180 -6.62 12.17 1.70
C ARG A 180 -6.73 11.09 0.63
N ILE A 181 -6.67 9.83 1.05
CA ILE A 181 -6.72 8.70 0.13
C ILE A 181 -8.13 8.49 -0.42
N GLU A 182 -9.18 8.69 0.38
CA GLU A 182 -10.57 8.66 -0.11
C GLU A 182 -10.81 9.72 -1.20
N SER A 183 -10.34 10.96 -0.98
CA SER A 183 -10.44 12.02 -2.00
C SER A 183 -9.59 11.72 -3.23
N TRP A 184 -8.52 10.94 -3.09
CA TRP A 184 -7.69 10.50 -4.21
C TRP A 184 -8.39 9.41 -5.02
N TRP A 185 -8.99 8.42 -4.35
CA TRP A 185 -9.80 7.38 -4.99
C TRP A 185 -10.94 7.94 -5.84
N GLU A 186 -11.64 8.96 -5.33
CA GLU A 186 -12.69 9.64 -6.10
C GLU A 186 -12.13 10.22 -7.43
N ARG A 187 -10.95 10.82 -7.39
CA ARG A 187 -10.29 11.42 -8.57
C ARG A 187 -9.79 10.35 -9.54
N MET A 188 -9.17 9.28 -9.04
CA MET A 188 -8.77 8.12 -9.86
C MET A 188 -9.98 7.49 -10.55
N LEU A 189 -11.07 7.30 -9.80
CA LEU A 189 -12.31 6.75 -10.32
C LEU A 189 -12.83 7.60 -11.48
N HIS A 190 -12.96 8.91 -11.28
CA HIS A 190 -13.48 9.80 -12.33
C HIS A 190 -12.60 9.90 -13.57
N VAL A 191 -11.28 9.77 -13.45
CA VAL A 191 -10.35 10.03 -14.55
C VAL A 191 -9.93 8.77 -15.28
N SER A 192 -9.71 7.65 -14.58
CA SER A 192 -9.04 6.47 -15.13
C SER A 192 -9.84 5.18 -14.93
N SER A 193 -10.38 4.91 -13.74
CA SER A 193 -10.97 3.58 -13.49
C SER A 193 -12.48 3.46 -13.76
N ARG A 194 -13.21 4.56 -14.00
CA ARG A 194 -14.66 4.49 -14.30
C ARG A 194 -14.95 3.68 -15.56
N GLN A 195 -14.15 3.86 -16.61
CA GLN A 195 -14.31 3.11 -17.85
C GLN A 195 -14.22 1.59 -17.62
N TRP A 196 -13.31 1.15 -16.75
CA TRP A 196 -13.15 -0.26 -16.40
C TRP A 196 -14.30 -0.80 -15.56
N VAL A 197 -14.79 0.00 -14.61
CA VAL A 197 -15.99 -0.35 -13.82
C VAL A 197 -17.20 -0.52 -14.73
N ASP A 198 -17.38 0.36 -15.70
CA ASP A 198 -18.50 0.28 -16.65
C ASP A 198 -18.32 -0.88 -17.63
N TYR A 199 -17.11 -1.07 -18.16
CA TYR A 199 -16.74 -2.17 -19.06
C TYR A 199 -17.05 -3.53 -18.43
N PHE A 200 -16.51 -3.80 -17.24
CA PHE A 200 -16.73 -5.08 -16.56
C PHE A 200 -18.17 -5.21 -16.05
N GLY A 201 -18.80 -4.08 -15.67
CA GLY A 201 -20.21 -4.03 -15.32
C GLY A 201 -21.13 -4.39 -16.47
N GLU A 202 -20.76 -4.05 -17.70
CA GLU A 202 -21.45 -4.47 -18.92
C GLU A 202 -21.27 -5.96 -19.20
N LEU A 203 -20.04 -6.48 -19.11
CA LEU A 203 -19.80 -7.93 -19.28
C LEU A 203 -20.66 -8.76 -18.32
N ALA A 204 -20.69 -8.40 -17.04
CA ALA A 204 -21.51 -9.10 -16.06
C ALA A 204 -23.02 -8.98 -16.35
N ARG A 205 -23.48 -7.79 -16.79
CA ARG A 205 -24.91 -7.56 -17.09
C ARG A 205 -25.38 -8.31 -18.33
N ASP A 206 -24.51 -8.44 -19.32
CA ASP A 206 -24.78 -9.16 -20.58
C ASP A 206 -24.73 -10.69 -20.39
N GLY A 207 -24.36 -11.19 -19.21
CA GLY A 207 -24.13 -12.62 -18.97
C GLY A 207 -22.81 -13.12 -19.57
N ASP A 208 -21.93 -12.20 -19.95
CA ASP A 208 -20.64 -12.48 -20.55
C ASP A 208 -19.53 -12.69 -19.51
N PHE A 209 -19.79 -12.53 -18.20
CA PHE A 209 -18.83 -12.77 -17.12
C PHE A 209 -19.51 -13.37 -15.90
N ASP A 210 -18.95 -14.46 -15.38
CA ASP A 210 -19.25 -15.05 -14.08
C ASP A 210 -17.98 -15.14 -13.22
N GLY A 211 -17.98 -14.43 -12.09
CA GLY A 211 -16.83 -14.39 -11.17
C GLY A 211 -16.56 -15.71 -10.44
N ASP A 212 -17.51 -16.66 -10.47
CA ASP A 212 -17.36 -17.98 -9.85
C ASP A 212 -16.81 -19.03 -10.84
N MET A 213 -16.81 -18.73 -12.15
CA MET A 213 -16.25 -19.61 -13.18
C MET A 213 -14.72 -19.52 -13.24
N LEU A 214 -14.05 -20.67 -13.19
CA LEU A 214 -12.59 -20.76 -13.27
C LEU A 214 -12.07 -20.17 -14.60
N GLU A 215 -12.79 -20.42 -15.68
CA GLU A 215 -12.42 -20.00 -17.04
C GLU A 215 -12.50 -18.49 -17.18
N ASP A 216 -13.48 -17.86 -16.54
CA ASP A 216 -13.61 -16.42 -16.47
C ASP A 216 -12.53 -15.80 -15.61
N GLN A 217 -12.25 -16.37 -14.44
CA GLN A 217 -11.16 -15.91 -13.57
C GLN A 217 -9.80 -15.94 -14.31
N ILE A 218 -9.50 -17.01 -15.03
CA ILE A 218 -8.27 -17.14 -15.82
C ILE A 218 -8.28 -16.16 -17.01
N ALA A 219 -9.36 -16.13 -17.78
CA ALA A 219 -9.44 -15.32 -19.00
C ALA A 219 -9.40 -13.82 -18.70
N VAL A 220 -10.20 -13.34 -17.74
CA VAL A 220 -10.22 -11.93 -17.33
C VAL A 220 -8.85 -11.52 -16.83
N TYR A 221 -8.26 -12.29 -15.93
CA TYR A 221 -6.97 -11.91 -15.37
C TYR A 221 -5.89 -11.88 -16.46
N THR A 222 -5.83 -12.88 -17.35
CA THR A 222 -4.83 -12.89 -18.43
C THR A 222 -5.00 -11.71 -19.40
N VAL A 223 -6.23 -11.36 -19.79
CA VAL A 223 -6.48 -10.34 -20.81
C VAL A 223 -6.36 -8.92 -20.26
N PHE A 224 -6.69 -8.69 -19.00
CA PHE A 224 -6.83 -7.34 -18.46
C PHE A 224 -5.77 -6.98 -17.42
N GLU A 225 -5.06 -7.92 -16.79
CA GLU A 225 -4.06 -7.63 -15.73
C GLU A 225 -3.03 -6.58 -16.17
N ASP A 226 -2.34 -6.84 -17.29
CA ASP A 226 -1.23 -6.00 -17.74
C ASP A 226 -1.73 -4.64 -18.23
N VAL A 227 -2.86 -4.60 -18.96
CA VAL A 227 -3.49 -3.36 -19.45
C VAL A 227 -3.97 -2.48 -18.30
N LEU A 228 -4.73 -3.06 -17.36
CA LEU A 228 -5.28 -2.35 -16.21
C LEU A 228 -4.16 -1.81 -15.33
N ARG A 229 -3.11 -2.61 -15.08
CA ARG A 229 -1.94 -2.16 -14.33
C ARG A 229 -1.30 -0.96 -14.99
N GLN A 230 -0.96 -1.07 -16.28
CA GLN A 230 -0.27 0.00 -16.99
C GLN A 230 -1.08 1.30 -16.92
N GLU A 231 -2.37 1.27 -17.27
CA GLU A 231 -3.20 2.49 -17.27
C GLU A 231 -3.34 3.12 -15.88
N LEU A 232 -3.48 2.31 -14.83
CA LEU A 232 -3.59 2.82 -13.46
C LEU A 232 -2.24 3.34 -12.94
N PHE A 233 -1.12 2.72 -13.31
CA PHE A 233 0.21 3.23 -12.99
C PHE A 233 0.52 4.54 -13.73
N ASP A 234 0.17 4.65 -15.02
CA ASP A 234 0.30 5.89 -15.79
C ASP A 234 -0.48 7.04 -15.12
N PHE A 235 -1.68 6.74 -14.60
CA PHE A 235 -2.45 7.71 -13.82
C PHE A 235 -1.71 8.14 -12.53
N VAL A 236 -1.09 7.20 -11.81
CA VAL A 236 -0.31 7.50 -10.59
C VAL A 236 0.89 8.37 -10.92
N GLU A 237 1.61 8.11 -12.01
CA GLU A 237 2.73 8.95 -12.46
C GLU A 237 2.26 10.35 -12.84
N ALA A 238 1.21 10.45 -13.65
CA ALA A 238 0.60 11.72 -14.01
C ALA A 238 0.10 12.48 -12.77
N TRP A 239 -0.44 11.76 -11.78
CA TRP A 239 -0.81 12.33 -10.49
C TRP A 239 0.41 12.83 -9.72
N ASN A 240 1.51 12.11 -9.64
CA ASN A 240 2.66 12.60 -8.88
C ASN A 240 3.28 13.85 -9.54
N LEU A 241 3.11 14.03 -10.86
CA LEU A 241 3.61 15.16 -11.63
C LEU A 241 2.63 16.33 -11.81
N HIS A 242 1.32 16.14 -11.55
CA HIS A 242 0.34 17.21 -11.78
C HIS A 242 0.56 18.40 -10.84
N LYS A 243 0.31 19.62 -11.33
CA LYS A 243 0.46 20.83 -10.52
C LYS A 243 -0.80 21.13 -9.72
N ILE A 244 -0.72 21.04 -8.40
CA ILE A 244 -1.76 21.52 -7.49
C ILE A 244 -1.72 23.05 -7.45
N ARG A 245 -2.83 23.70 -7.81
CA ARG A 245 -2.94 25.16 -7.81
C ARG A 245 -2.97 25.72 -6.39
N LEU A 246 -2.32 26.88 -6.21
CA LEU A 246 -2.38 27.66 -4.98
C LEU A 246 -3.82 28.08 -4.67
N GLN A 247 -4.28 27.83 -3.45
CA GLN A 247 -5.60 28.24 -2.98
C GLN A 247 -5.45 29.34 -1.93
N LYS A 248 -5.65 30.61 -2.31
CA LYS A 248 -5.44 31.78 -1.43
C LYS A 248 -6.21 31.67 -0.10
N ASN A 249 -7.41 31.08 -0.13
CA ASN A 249 -8.26 30.93 1.06
C ASN A 249 -7.98 29.65 1.87
N ARG A 250 -6.94 28.88 1.51
CA ARG A 250 -6.53 27.65 2.20
C ARG A 250 -5.01 27.60 2.35
N PRO A 251 -4.42 28.40 3.25
CA PRO A 251 -2.97 28.52 3.39
C PRO A 251 -2.27 27.22 3.80
N HIS A 252 -2.98 26.29 4.45
CA HIS A 252 -2.46 24.97 4.85
C HIS A 252 -2.49 23.93 3.71
N VAL A 253 -3.01 24.28 2.54
CA VAL A 253 -2.98 23.40 1.36
C VAL A 253 -1.65 23.58 0.65
N VAL A 254 -0.80 22.56 0.74
CA VAL A 254 0.43 22.45 -0.07
C VAL A 254 0.05 22.47 -1.55
N HIS A 255 0.71 23.32 -2.30
CA HIS A 255 0.54 23.57 -3.74
C HIS A 255 1.84 23.17 -4.46
N GLY A 256 1.83 23.10 -5.79
CA GLY A 256 2.95 22.53 -6.56
C GLY A 256 2.72 21.07 -6.92
N GLN A 257 3.76 20.40 -7.42
CA GLN A 257 3.67 19.00 -7.85
C GLN A 257 3.83 18.08 -6.63
N PRO A 258 2.99 17.06 -6.44
CA PRO A 258 3.13 16.12 -5.33
C PRO A 258 4.53 15.54 -5.19
N TRP A 259 5.14 15.12 -6.30
CA TRP A 259 6.50 14.58 -6.34
C TRP A 259 7.53 15.59 -5.83
N MET A 260 7.50 16.83 -6.34
CA MET A 260 8.39 17.91 -5.87
C MET A 260 8.17 18.23 -4.39
N ASN A 261 6.91 18.28 -3.94
CA ASN A 261 6.56 18.55 -2.55
C ASN A 261 7.03 17.44 -1.60
N TYR A 262 7.22 16.23 -2.11
CA TYR A 262 7.67 15.07 -1.35
C TYR A 262 9.21 15.00 -1.30
N HIS A 263 9.87 15.07 -2.45
CA HIS A 263 11.32 14.91 -2.57
C HIS A 263 12.12 16.19 -2.29
N TYR A 264 11.53 17.35 -2.55
CA TYR A 264 12.17 18.66 -2.40
C TYR A 264 11.26 19.65 -1.66
N PRO A 265 10.83 19.33 -0.42
CA PRO A 265 10.04 20.26 0.38
C PRO A 265 10.87 21.52 0.67
N ASP A 266 10.22 22.68 0.72
CA ASP A 266 10.84 23.93 1.15
C ASP A 266 11.33 23.78 2.62
N PRO A 267 12.66 23.78 2.88
CA PRO A 267 13.20 23.51 4.22
C PRO A 267 12.78 24.55 5.27
N SER A 268 12.42 25.77 4.83
CA SER A 268 11.92 26.82 5.73
C SER A 268 10.48 26.57 6.19
N LYS A 269 9.74 25.70 5.48
CA LYS A 269 8.30 25.45 5.71
C LYS A 269 8.00 24.03 6.16
N ALA A 270 8.84 23.07 5.80
CA ALA A 270 8.60 21.65 6.08
C ALA A 270 9.91 20.89 6.29
N CYS A 271 9.83 19.87 7.16
CA CYS A 271 10.90 18.91 7.40
C CYS A 271 10.51 17.53 6.85
N ASN A 272 11.49 16.71 6.49
CA ASN A 272 11.26 15.30 6.19
C ASN A 272 11.20 14.50 7.51
N TRP A 273 10.09 13.80 7.75
CA TRP A 273 9.86 13.02 8.97
C TRP A 273 10.09 11.52 8.79
N GLY A 274 10.82 11.13 7.73
CA GLY A 274 11.23 9.75 7.51
C GLY A 274 12.20 9.29 8.58
N ILE A 275 11.93 8.14 9.20
CA ILE A 275 12.80 7.54 10.21
C ILE A 275 13.46 6.31 9.58
N PRO A 276 14.80 6.23 9.54
CA PRO A 276 15.51 5.06 9.04
C PRO A 276 14.99 3.78 9.69
N ILE A 277 14.82 2.73 8.90
CA ILE A 277 14.43 1.42 9.43
C ILE A 277 15.65 0.63 9.86
N ASP A 278 15.46 -0.20 10.88
CA ASP A 278 16.43 -1.25 11.22
C ASP A 278 16.33 -2.37 10.17
N ARG A 279 17.45 -2.67 9.50
CA ARG A 279 17.50 -3.68 8.43
C ARG A 279 17.40 -5.11 8.95
N THR A 280 17.85 -5.37 10.17
CA THR A 280 17.70 -6.68 10.81
C THR A 280 16.23 -6.96 11.07
N VAL A 281 15.51 -5.98 11.64
CA VAL A 281 14.05 -6.07 11.84
C VAL A 281 13.31 -6.24 10.52
N LEU A 282 13.73 -5.53 9.46
CA LEU A 282 13.15 -5.73 8.13
C LEU A 282 13.32 -7.18 7.66
N GLY A 283 14.53 -7.73 7.76
CA GLY A 283 14.83 -9.12 7.38
C GLY A 283 13.96 -10.13 8.12
N GLU A 284 13.81 -9.96 9.44
CA GLU A 284 12.96 -10.80 10.28
C GLU A 284 11.48 -10.77 9.85
N LEU A 285 10.97 -9.59 9.49
CA LEU A 285 9.57 -9.39 9.07
C LEU A 285 9.31 -9.87 7.63
N VAL A 286 10.29 -9.76 6.73
CA VAL A 286 10.16 -10.15 5.32
C VAL A 286 10.28 -11.66 5.15
N ARG A 287 11.14 -12.32 5.94
CA ARG A 287 11.46 -13.75 5.78
C ARG A 287 10.23 -14.67 5.77
N PRO A 288 9.24 -14.57 6.68
CA PRO A 288 8.03 -15.41 6.63
C PRO A 288 7.19 -15.23 5.35
N LEU A 289 7.38 -14.12 4.63
CA LEU A 289 6.62 -13.75 3.44
C LEU A 289 7.35 -14.07 2.13
N ALA A 290 8.57 -14.62 2.17
CA ALA A 290 9.43 -14.80 1.01
C ALA A 290 8.72 -15.56 -0.13
N ASN A 291 8.07 -16.68 0.20
CA ASN A 291 7.41 -17.56 -0.77
C ASN A 291 6.01 -17.11 -1.20
N ILE A 292 5.49 -16.02 -0.62
CA ILE A 292 4.14 -15.52 -0.95
C ILE A 292 4.22 -14.60 -2.16
N ASN A 293 3.74 -15.04 -3.32
CA ASN A 293 3.58 -14.15 -4.47
C ASN A 293 2.22 -13.44 -4.41
N ILE A 294 2.24 -12.12 -4.20
CA ILE A 294 1.03 -11.29 -4.20
C ILE A 294 0.71 -10.72 -5.59
N ASN A 295 1.59 -10.85 -6.58
CA ASN A 295 1.45 -10.17 -7.88
C ASN A 295 0.78 -11.02 -8.96
N THR A 296 0.54 -12.31 -8.72
CA THR A 296 -0.11 -13.20 -9.69
C THR A 296 -1.02 -14.20 -9.00
N CYS A 297 -2.14 -14.52 -9.65
CA CYS A 297 -3.02 -15.64 -9.31
C CYS A 297 -2.96 -16.76 -10.35
N LEU A 298 -2.14 -16.63 -11.38
CA LEU A 298 -1.95 -17.66 -12.40
C LEU A 298 -0.61 -18.35 -12.21
N GLU A 299 -0.62 -19.68 -12.29
CA GLU A 299 0.61 -20.48 -12.36
C GLU A 299 1.38 -20.16 -13.65
N PRO A 300 2.72 -20.28 -13.65
CA PRO A 300 3.53 -19.98 -14.83
C PRO A 300 3.09 -20.72 -16.10
N GLU A 301 2.69 -21.99 -15.96
CA GLU A 301 2.22 -22.83 -17.08
C GLU A 301 0.88 -22.34 -17.64
N THR A 302 -0.08 -22.03 -16.76
CA THR A 302 -1.38 -21.45 -17.15
C THR A 302 -1.19 -20.11 -17.85
N LYS A 303 -0.33 -19.25 -17.28
CA LYS A 303 -0.02 -17.93 -17.85
C LYS A 303 0.66 -18.06 -19.22
N GLY A 304 1.59 -19.00 -19.37
CA GLY A 304 2.28 -19.29 -20.63
C GLY A 304 1.31 -19.76 -21.71
N TRP A 305 0.47 -20.74 -21.40
CA TRP A 305 -0.54 -21.26 -22.32
C TRP A 305 -1.52 -20.16 -22.77
N CYS A 306 -2.09 -19.40 -21.83
CA CYS A 306 -3.05 -18.35 -22.19
C CYS A 306 -2.42 -17.24 -23.04
N ARG A 307 -1.16 -16.87 -22.76
CA ARG A 307 -0.43 -15.88 -23.56
C ARG A 307 -0.18 -16.36 -24.99
N GLN A 308 0.19 -17.64 -25.18
CA GLN A 308 0.33 -18.21 -26.51
C GLN A 308 -0.99 -18.13 -27.29
N VAL A 309 -2.09 -18.54 -26.65
CA VAL A 309 -3.42 -18.51 -27.25
C VAL A 309 -3.83 -17.09 -27.64
N LEU A 310 -3.57 -16.09 -26.80
CA LEU A 310 -3.85 -14.67 -27.11
C LEU A 310 -2.99 -14.15 -28.26
N ARG A 311 -1.71 -14.54 -28.31
CA ARG A 311 -0.81 -14.18 -29.41
C ARG A 311 -1.32 -14.69 -30.75
N GLU A 312 -1.81 -15.92 -30.80
CA GLU A 312 -2.45 -16.51 -31.99
C GLU A 312 -3.73 -15.77 -32.42
N MET A 313 -4.43 -15.14 -31.47
CA MET A 313 -5.61 -14.30 -31.77
C MET A 313 -5.25 -12.90 -32.28
N GLY A 314 -3.97 -12.52 -32.21
CA GLY A 314 -3.49 -11.19 -32.55
C GLY A 314 -3.64 -10.16 -31.44
N TYR A 315 -3.76 -10.58 -30.17
CA TYR A 315 -3.94 -9.70 -29.01
C TYR A 315 -2.82 -8.64 -28.90
N ASP A 316 -1.56 -9.06 -29.08
CA ASP A 316 -0.40 -8.17 -28.99
C ASP A 316 -0.47 -6.99 -29.96
N LYS A 317 -1.08 -7.18 -31.15
CA LYS A 317 -1.25 -6.10 -32.13
C LYS A 317 -2.20 -5.02 -31.63
N VAL A 318 -3.19 -5.38 -30.83
CA VAL A 318 -4.18 -4.45 -30.27
C VAL A 318 -3.61 -3.70 -29.08
N VAL A 319 -2.96 -4.42 -28.16
CA VAL A 319 -2.30 -3.81 -26.99
C VAL A 319 -1.21 -2.83 -27.41
N LEU A 320 -0.42 -3.16 -28.43
CA LEU A 320 0.63 -2.27 -28.94
C LEU A 320 0.09 -1.12 -29.82
N GLY A 321 -1.23 -1.03 -30.04
CA GLY A 321 -1.84 0.01 -30.87
C GLY A 321 -1.61 -0.15 -32.38
N ASN A 322 -1.08 -1.29 -32.82
CA ASN A 322 -0.82 -1.60 -34.23
C ASN A 322 -2.09 -2.01 -35.01
N TYR A 323 -3.18 -2.32 -34.29
CA TYR A 323 -4.48 -2.64 -34.86
C TYR A 323 -5.60 -2.09 -33.96
N GLN A 324 -6.63 -1.49 -34.58
CA GLN A 324 -7.80 -0.99 -33.87
C GLN A 324 -8.97 -1.95 -34.04
N GLU A 325 -9.52 -2.42 -32.93
CA GLU A 325 -10.72 -3.27 -32.94
C GLU A 325 -11.97 -2.48 -33.36
N PRO A 326 -12.93 -3.12 -34.05
CA PRO A 326 -14.18 -2.46 -34.45
C PRO A 326 -14.99 -1.93 -33.25
N ASP A 327 -15.03 -2.70 -32.16
CA ASP A 327 -15.64 -2.25 -30.90
C ASP A 327 -14.63 -1.39 -30.13
N LYS A 328 -14.67 -0.08 -30.41
CA LYS A 328 -13.79 0.91 -29.77
C LYS A 328 -14.03 1.06 -28.28
N LEU A 329 -15.24 0.76 -27.81
CA LEU A 329 -15.59 0.85 -26.39
C LEU A 329 -15.12 -0.40 -25.64
N ARG A 330 -15.07 -1.55 -26.32
CA ARG A 330 -14.67 -2.83 -25.74
C ARG A 330 -13.61 -3.55 -26.58
N PRO A 331 -12.42 -2.96 -26.77
CA PRO A 331 -11.40 -3.50 -27.66
C PRO A 331 -10.90 -4.90 -27.24
N PHE A 332 -11.03 -5.26 -25.97
CA PHE A 332 -10.54 -6.54 -25.46
C PHE A 332 -11.60 -7.63 -25.35
N LYS A 333 -12.89 -7.32 -25.61
CA LYS A 333 -14.01 -8.26 -25.39
C LYS A 333 -13.88 -9.50 -26.26
N ARG A 334 -13.49 -9.34 -27.53
CA ARG A 334 -13.25 -10.45 -28.46
C ARG A 334 -12.16 -11.40 -27.96
N PHE A 335 -11.08 -10.86 -27.41
CA PHE A 335 -9.96 -11.64 -26.89
C PHE A 335 -10.35 -12.39 -25.62
N TYR A 336 -11.02 -11.71 -24.70
CA TYR A 336 -11.55 -12.32 -23.48
C TYR A 336 -12.51 -13.49 -23.78
N LEU A 337 -13.56 -13.27 -24.57
CA LEU A 337 -14.53 -14.31 -24.88
C LEU A 337 -13.91 -15.47 -25.68
N GLY A 338 -13.01 -15.16 -26.62
CA GLY A 338 -12.32 -16.16 -27.42
C GLY A 338 -11.32 -16.99 -26.60
N LEU A 339 -10.60 -16.36 -25.66
CA LEU A 339 -9.71 -17.05 -24.74
C LEU A 339 -10.53 -17.96 -23.81
N ARG A 340 -11.61 -17.46 -23.21
CA ARG A 340 -12.51 -18.27 -22.38
C ARG A 340 -13.01 -19.51 -23.11
N ALA A 341 -13.49 -19.36 -24.34
CA ALA A 341 -13.97 -20.49 -25.15
C ALA A 341 -12.87 -21.51 -25.49
N ARG A 342 -11.60 -21.11 -25.50
CA ARG A 342 -10.47 -22.03 -25.67
C ARG A 342 -10.07 -22.69 -24.36
N ILE A 343 -10.13 -21.97 -23.24
CA ILE A 343 -9.92 -22.52 -21.89
C ILE A 343 -10.94 -23.63 -21.62
N ILE A 344 -12.23 -23.39 -21.87
CA ILE A 344 -13.30 -24.39 -21.70
C ILE A 344 -12.95 -25.67 -22.46
N ARG A 345 -12.66 -25.56 -23.76
CA ARG A 345 -12.30 -26.72 -24.60
C ARG A 345 -11.03 -27.43 -24.13
N HIS A 346 -10.03 -26.68 -23.66
CA HIS A 346 -8.78 -27.24 -23.15
C HIS A 346 -9.03 -28.05 -21.86
N ILE A 347 -9.82 -27.50 -20.93
CA ILE A 347 -10.20 -28.18 -19.69
C ILE A 347 -11.03 -29.45 -20.01
N GLU A 348 -12.02 -29.35 -20.90
CA GLU A 348 -12.84 -30.49 -21.33
C GLU A 348 -12.02 -31.60 -22.00
N SER A 349 -10.93 -31.23 -22.70
CA SER A 349 -10.04 -32.20 -23.34
C SER A 349 -9.13 -32.97 -22.37
N GLY A 350 -8.96 -32.48 -21.14
CA GLY A 350 -8.06 -33.07 -20.14
C GLY A 350 -6.57 -33.00 -20.51
N GLN A 351 -6.19 -32.15 -21.47
CA GLN A 351 -4.79 -31.99 -21.91
C GLN A 351 -3.96 -31.18 -20.92
N GLN A 352 -2.65 -31.42 -20.92
CA GLN A 352 -1.70 -30.59 -20.18
C GLN A 352 -1.42 -29.27 -20.92
N PRO A 353 -1.12 -28.16 -20.21
CA PRO A 353 -1.07 -28.06 -18.75
C PRO A 353 -2.47 -28.01 -18.13
N MET A 354 -2.60 -28.51 -16.89
CA MET A 354 -3.79 -28.28 -16.08
C MET A 354 -3.91 -26.79 -15.75
N LEU A 355 -4.93 -26.14 -16.31
CA LEU A 355 -5.14 -24.71 -16.11
C LEU A 355 -5.67 -24.45 -14.70
N ALA A 356 -5.02 -23.54 -13.97
CA ALA A 356 -5.31 -23.29 -12.57
C ALA A 356 -5.32 -21.79 -12.24
N TYR A 357 -6.23 -21.43 -11.34
CA TYR A 357 -6.30 -20.13 -10.72
C TYR A 357 -6.01 -20.26 -9.22
N ARG A 358 -4.86 -19.75 -8.79
CA ARG A 358 -4.45 -19.71 -7.40
C ARG A 358 -5.18 -18.56 -6.71
N ARG A 359 -6.02 -18.89 -5.73
CA ARG A 359 -6.63 -17.87 -4.88
C ARG A 359 -5.54 -17.11 -4.12
N ALA A 360 -5.76 -15.81 -3.98
CA ALA A 360 -5.02 -14.92 -3.12
C ALA A 360 -4.75 -15.57 -1.74
N PRO A 361 -3.55 -15.40 -1.15
CA PRO A 361 -3.30 -15.82 0.23
C PRO A 361 -4.27 -15.09 1.16
N THR A 362 -5.23 -15.83 1.73
CA THR A 362 -6.32 -15.32 2.59
C THR A 362 -5.91 -15.19 4.06
N GLY A 363 -4.60 -15.27 4.35
CA GLY A 363 -4.07 -15.33 5.70
C GLY A 363 -4.21 -14.02 6.48
N GLY A 364 -4.58 -14.17 7.75
CA GLY A 364 -4.56 -13.11 8.76
C GLY A 364 -3.36 -13.25 9.70
N VAL A 365 -3.52 -12.83 10.95
CA VAL A 365 -2.47 -12.92 11.98
C VAL A 365 -2.04 -14.36 12.24
N ALA A 366 -2.98 -15.30 12.40
CA ALA A 366 -2.67 -16.70 12.67
C ALA A 366 -1.84 -17.37 11.56
N GLU A 367 -2.10 -17.02 10.29
CA GLU A 367 -1.31 -17.54 9.16
C GLU A 367 0.11 -16.99 9.21
N TYR A 368 0.28 -15.70 9.53
CA TYR A 368 1.59 -15.10 9.70
C TYR A 368 2.38 -15.76 10.83
N GLU A 369 1.75 -16.04 11.98
CA GLU A 369 2.38 -16.75 13.10
C GLU A 369 2.84 -18.16 12.70
N ALA A 370 2.04 -18.89 11.93
CA ALA A 370 2.42 -20.20 11.41
C ALA A 370 3.62 -20.12 10.44
N LEU A 371 3.63 -19.13 9.54
CA LEU A 371 4.75 -18.88 8.64
C LEU A 371 6.02 -18.48 9.39
N LEU A 372 5.90 -17.66 10.43
CA LEU A 372 7.01 -17.26 11.28
C LEU A 372 7.60 -18.45 12.03
N ALA A 373 6.77 -19.33 12.57
CA ALA A 373 7.22 -20.56 13.24
C ALA A 373 8.00 -21.47 12.28
N ARG A 374 7.49 -21.67 11.06
CA ARG A 374 8.19 -22.45 10.01
C ARG A 374 9.52 -21.82 9.61
N ALA A 375 9.57 -20.51 9.45
CA ALA A 375 10.79 -19.78 9.11
C ALA A 375 11.84 -19.87 10.22
N ASN A 376 11.42 -19.83 11.48
CA ASN A 376 12.32 -20.01 12.63
C ASN A 376 12.86 -21.44 12.71
N GLN A 377 12.01 -22.44 12.44
CA GLN A 377 12.43 -23.84 12.42
C GLN A 377 13.45 -24.11 11.31
N ALA A 378 13.18 -23.66 10.08
CA ALA A 378 14.12 -23.81 8.97
C ALA A 378 15.49 -23.17 9.26
N GLN A 379 15.52 -22.02 9.94
CA GLN A 379 16.76 -21.38 10.36
C GLN A 379 17.50 -22.20 11.42
N GLN A 380 16.79 -22.80 12.37
CA GLN A 380 17.40 -23.68 13.38
C GLN A 380 17.99 -24.93 12.74
N ASP A 381 17.31 -25.50 11.74
CA ASP A 381 17.79 -26.65 10.98
C ASP A 381 19.06 -26.27 10.17
N GLU A 382 19.06 -25.13 9.46
CA GLU A 382 20.25 -24.62 8.76
C GLU A 382 21.45 -24.36 9.69
N LEU A 383 21.20 -23.87 10.92
CA LEU A 383 22.23 -23.66 11.94
C LEU A 383 22.73 -24.98 12.54
N ALA A 384 21.89 -26.02 12.60
CA ALA A 384 22.25 -27.34 13.09
C ALA A 384 23.04 -28.16 12.05
N ASP A 385 22.80 -27.91 10.76
CA ASP A 385 23.51 -28.55 9.63
C ASP A 385 24.89 -27.93 9.36
N MET A 386 25.23 -26.81 9.99
CA MET A 386 26.61 -26.30 10.00
C MET A 386 27.43 -27.06 11.04
N GLU A 387 28.23 -28.04 10.60
CA GLU A 387 29.18 -28.74 11.48
C GLU A 387 30.06 -27.74 12.25
N PRO A 388 30.32 -27.98 13.56
CA PRO A 388 31.23 -27.14 14.32
C PRO A 388 32.63 -27.27 13.71
N ALA A 389 33.16 -26.16 13.19
CA ALA A 389 34.55 -26.09 12.76
C ALA A 389 35.45 -26.64 13.87
N GLU A 390 36.18 -27.73 13.58
CA GLU A 390 37.19 -28.28 14.47
C GLU A 390 38.13 -27.15 14.88
N GLN A 391 38.18 -26.85 16.19
CA GLN A 391 39.17 -25.95 16.74
C GLN A 391 40.54 -26.58 16.49
N PRO A 392 41.52 -25.86 15.93
CA PRO A 392 42.85 -26.42 15.74
C PRO A 392 43.46 -26.74 17.11
N LEU A 393 43.90 -27.99 17.27
CA LEU A 393 44.72 -28.46 18.38
C LEU A 393 45.93 -27.53 18.52
N VAL A 394 45.96 -26.75 19.61
CA VAL A 394 47.18 -26.09 20.06
C VAL A 394 48.08 -27.17 20.65
N GLU A 395 49.08 -27.61 19.89
CA GLU A 395 50.21 -28.36 20.45
C GLU A 395 50.94 -27.45 21.44
N LEU A 396 50.78 -27.74 22.73
CA LEU A 396 51.64 -27.23 23.78
C LEU A 396 53.01 -27.91 23.63
N GLY A 397 53.93 -27.20 22.97
CA GLY A 397 55.35 -27.53 22.98
C GLY A 397 55.90 -27.44 24.40
N VAL A 398 56.52 -28.53 24.82
CA VAL A 398 57.15 -28.76 26.12
C VAL A 398 58.30 -27.76 26.33
N GLU A 399 58.33 -27.12 27.48
CA GLU A 399 59.48 -26.36 27.99
C GLU A 399 60.55 -27.36 28.44
N ASP A 400 61.70 -27.34 27.80
CA ASP A 400 62.93 -27.92 28.35
C ASP A 400 63.74 -26.77 28.98
N GLU A 401 63.80 -26.79 30.31
CA GLU A 401 64.80 -26.08 31.11
C GLU A 401 66.16 -26.76 30.87
N ASP A 402 67.17 -26.00 30.45
CA ASP A 402 68.53 -26.15 30.96
C ASP A 402 69.39 -24.95 30.57
N GLY A 403 69.97 -24.31 31.58
CA GLY A 403 70.65 -23.03 31.48
C GLY A 403 72.05 -23.08 30.88
N ASN A 404 72.51 -21.91 30.42
CA ASN A 404 73.87 -21.50 30.70
C ASN A 404 74.01 -19.97 30.58
N ASP A 405 74.52 -19.36 31.65
CA ASP A 405 75.05 -18.00 31.69
C ASP A 405 76.36 -17.95 30.89
N ILE A 406 76.53 -16.96 30.00
CA ILE A 406 77.86 -16.43 29.64
C ILE A 406 77.80 -14.91 29.53
N GLU A 407 78.78 -14.29 30.21
CA GLU A 407 79.03 -12.87 30.42
C GLU A 407 79.37 -12.06 29.15
N GLY A 408 79.41 -10.74 29.34
CA GLY A 408 79.58 -9.69 28.33
C GLY A 408 80.91 -9.66 27.55
N ILE A 409 80.98 -8.75 26.58
CA ILE A 409 82.16 -7.99 26.14
C ILE A 409 81.65 -6.73 25.41
N SER A 410 82.32 -5.61 25.66
CA SER A 410 82.15 -4.29 25.07
C SER A 410 83.01 -4.08 23.80
N ASN A 411 82.85 -2.87 23.23
CA ASN A 411 83.66 -2.19 22.19
C ASN A 411 83.26 -2.53 20.75
N ASP A 412 83.34 -1.65 19.77
CA ASP A 412 83.50 -0.19 19.56
C ASP A 412 83.40 -0.02 18.02
N GLU A 413 83.45 1.22 17.53
CA GLU A 413 83.75 1.63 16.13
C GLU A 413 82.54 1.72 15.18
N GLU A 414 82.08 2.95 14.93
CA GLU A 414 82.47 3.86 13.82
C GLU A 414 81.58 3.66 12.59
N GLU A 415 80.57 4.53 12.44
CA GLU A 415 80.24 5.05 11.11
C GLU A 415 80.08 6.56 11.22
N GLY A 416 81.05 7.25 10.63
CA GLY A 416 81.05 8.69 10.46
C GLY A 416 80.22 9.14 9.25
N GLY A 417 79.90 10.42 9.27
CA GLY A 417 79.87 11.24 8.05
C GLY A 417 78.52 11.80 7.63
N THR A 418 78.26 13.04 8.11
CA THR A 418 77.92 14.26 7.32
C THR A 418 76.95 14.15 6.13
N SER A 419 76.04 15.08 5.85
CA SER A 419 75.65 16.37 6.43
C SER A 419 74.51 16.91 5.56
N ASP A 420 73.58 17.63 6.19
CA ASP A 420 72.95 18.89 5.77
C ASP A 420 72.36 19.08 4.37
N GLY A 421 71.14 19.62 4.35
CA GLY A 421 70.64 20.38 3.20
C GLY A 421 69.12 20.57 3.18
N GLU A 422 68.64 21.46 4.04
CA GLU A 422 67.26 21.98 4.13
C GLU A 422 66.75 22.69 2.85
N PRO A 423 65.44 23.04 2.78
CA PRO A 423 64.70 23.38 1.57
C PRO A 423 64.64 24.88 1.26
N GLU A 424 64.18 25.20 0.04
CA GLU A 424 63.42 26.43 -0.26
C GLU A 424 61.98 26.09 -0.65
#